data_AF-A0A2V0PQW4-F1
#
_entry.id   AF-A0A2V0PQW4-F1
#
_cell.length_a   1.000
_cell.length_b   1.000
_cell.length_c   1.000
_cell.angle_alpha   90.00
_cell.angle_beta   90.00
_cell.angle_gamma   90.00
#
_symmetry.space_group_name_H-M   'P 1'
#
loop_
_entity.id
_entity.type
_entity.pdbx_description
1 polymer ?
#
loop_
_entity_poly.entity_id
_entity_poly.type
_entity_poly.pdbx_seq_one_letter_code
_entity_poly.pdbx_strand_id
1 'polypeptide(L)'
;MDGGSAYDLGARALLAVHKAHDGRGAPTALTRALLRRLALSRPEELVAWAYRPGGYRAARVAELARTVVECALAGDAVAETIIRHGVGELARSCTAAAAAVGLGAEPFKVVLAGHLLQEGGLYGQYAAESIRAEMPYAGVTFLSEEPAMGAALLARRLATAQPREPAPPPKRPAPS
;
A
#
# COMPACT_ATOMS: atom_id res chain seq x y z
N MET A 1 0.63 11.52 3.93
CA MET A 1 1.05 10.83 2.69
C MET A 1 0.66 9.37 2.86
N ASP A 2 0.25 8.67 1.81
CA ASP A 2 -0.09 7.24 1.87
C ASP A 2 1.21 6.41 1.91
N GLY A 3 1.84 6.39 3.08
CA GLY A 3 3.16 5.79 3.30
C GLY A 3 3.14 4.29 3.05
N GLY A 4 4.10 3.80 2.26
CA GLY A 4 4.14 2.38 1.88
C GLY A 4 3.24 1.99 0.70
N SER A 5 2.56 2.94 0.08
CA SER A 5 1.87 2.69 -1.20
C SER A 5 2.87 2.56 -2.36
N ALA A 6 2.44 1.96 -3.48
CA ALA A 6 3.24 1.92 -4.70
C ALA A 6 3.63 3.33 -5.20
N TYR A 7 2.74 4.31 -5.02
CA TYR A 7 3.03 5.71 -5.33
C TYR A 7 4.16 6.26 -4.45
N ASP A 8 4.12 6.02 -3.13
CA ASP A 8 5.16 6.47 -2.20
C ASP A 8 6.53 5.86 -2.56
N LEU A 9 6.59 4.56 -2.85
CA LEU A 9 7.80 3.89 -3.32
C LEU A 9 8.34 4.53 -4.61
N GLY A 10 7.47 4.77 -5.60
CA GLY A 10 7.85 5.40 -6.86
C GLY A 10 8.34 6.84 -6.69
N ALA A 11 7.67 7.63 -5.85
CA ALA A 11 8.06 9.00 -5.55
C ALA A 11 9.43 9.06 -4.84
N ARG A 12 9.68 8.14 -3.90
CA ARG A 12 10.97 8.00 -3.22
C ARG A 12 12.07 7.57 -4.17
N ALA A 13 11.78 6.69 -5.12
CA ALA A 13 12.75 6.28 -6.14
C ALA A 13 13.17 7.46 -7.02
N LEU A 14 12.21 8.27 -7.47
CA LEU A 14 12.51 9.50 -8.22
C LEU A 14 13.38 10.47 -7.42
N LEU A 15 13.04 10.69 -6.14
CA LEU A 15 13.83 11.52 -5.25
C LEU A 15 15.24 10.97 -5.05
N ALA A 16 15.38 9.65 -4.87
CA ALA A 16 16.67 8.99 -4.69
C ALA A 16 17.56 9.14 -5.92
N VAL A 17 17.02 8.97 -7.12
CA VAL A 17 17.76 9.19 -8.37
C VAL A 17 18.20 10.63 -8.53
N HIS A 18 17.34 11.59 -8.21
CA HIS A 18 17.70 13.01 -8.26
C HIS A 18 18.82 13.34 -7.26
N LYS A 19 18.72 12.86 -6.02
CA LYS A 19 19.80 13.04 -5.02
C LYS A 19 21.12 12.40 -5.48
N ALA A 20 21.08 11.19 -6.02
CA ALA A 20 22.27 10.51 -6.52
C ALA A 20 22.92 11.26 -7.69
N HIS A 21 22.10 11.79 -8.61
CA HIS A 21 22.59 12.59 -9.74
C HIS A 21 23.29 13.87 -9.30
N ASP A 22 22.76 14.56 -8.29
CA ASP A 22 23.36 15.79 -7.74
C ASP A 22 24.58 15.52 -6.83
N GLY A 23 24.98 14.25 -6.64
CA GLY A 23 26.02 13.87 -5.68
C GLY A 23 25.62 14.02 -4.20
N ARG A 24 24.32 14.23 -3.92
CA ARG A 24 23.74 14.43 -2.58
C ARG A 24 23.15 13.15 -1.97
N GLY A 25 23.17 12.05 -2.71
CA GLY A 25 22.69 10.73 -2.30
C GLY A 25 23.69 9.65 -2.65
N ALA A 26 23.51 8.47 -2.03
CA ALA A 26 24.33 7.31 -2.37
C ALA A 26 24.12 6.89 -3.84
N PRO A 27 25.15 6.35 -4.51
CA PRO A 27 25.00 5.71 -5.82
C PRO A 27 23.93 4.62 -5.78
N THR A 28 23.13 4.51 -6.85
CA THR A 28 22.05 3.52 -6.94
C THR A 28 21.82 3.06 -8.38
N ALA A 29 21.52 1.77 -8.53
CA ALA A 29 21.08 1.13 -9.76
C ALA A 29 19.71 1.66 -10.23
N LEU A 30 18.92 2.28 -9.34
CA LEU A 30 17.63 2.90 -9.67
C LEU A 30 17.76 3.92 -10.80
N THR A 31 18.86 4.69 -10.86
CA THR A 31 19.08 5.68 -11.91
C THR A 31 19.06 5.02 -13.28
N ARG A 32 19.90 4.00 -13.48
CA ARG A 32 20.01 3.31 -14.77
C ARG A 32 18.74 2.50 -15.07
N ALA A 33 18.11 1.92 -14.06
CA ALA A 33 16.90 1.11 -14.22
C ALA A 33 15.68 1.95 -14.64
N LEU A 34 15.45 3.09 -13.98
CA LEU A 34 14.35 3.99 -14.31
C LEU A 34 14.52 4.63 -15.68
N LEU A 35 15.73 5.08 -16.04
CA LEU A 35 16.00 5.63 -17.37
C LEU A 35 15.69 4.61 -18.48
N ARG A 36 16.15 3.35 -18.33
CA ARG A 36 15.83 2.26 -19.27
C ARG A 36 14.33 2.02 -19.37
N ARG A 37 13.65 1.90 -18.23
CA ARG A 37 12.21 1.61 -18.19
C ARG A 37 11.37 2.70 -18.85
N LEU A 38 11.78 3.95 -18.70
CA LEU A 38 11.06 5.12 -19.20
C LEU A 38 11.55 5.57 -20.59
N ALA A 39 12.53 4.87 -21.18
CA ALA A 39 13.19 5.25 -22.42
C ALA A 39 13.73 6.70 -22.41
N LEU A 40 14.31 7.10 -21.28
CA LEU A 40 14.93 8.41 -21.08
C LEU A 40 16.45 8.29 -21.19
N SER A 41 17.09 9.35 -21.68
CA SER A 41 18.55 9.36 -21.86
C SER A 41 19.27 9.93 -20.66
N ARG A 42 18.64 10.87 -19.93
CA ARG A 42 19.29 11.59 -18.85
C ARG A 42 18.43 11.73 -17.58
N PRO A 43 19.03 11.72 -16.37
CA PRO A 43 18.30 11.85 -15.10
C PRO A 43 17.44 13.13 -14.98
N GLU A 44 17.87 14.23 -15.60
CA GLU A 44 17.15 15.52 -15.57
C GLU A 44 15.77 15.42 -16.22
N GLU A 45 15.59 14.48 -17.16
CA GLU A 45 14.31 14.22 -17.82
C GLU A 45 13.27 13.56 -16.89
N LEU A 46 13.70 12.94 -15.78
CA LEU A 46 12.79 12.28 -14.84
C LEU A 46 11.87 13.28 -14.12
N VAL A 47 12.36 14.49 -13.85
CA VAL A 47 11.55 15.55 -13.25
C VAL A 47 10.46 15.95 -14.23
N ALA A 48 10.83 16.27 -15.48
CA ALA A 48 9.86 16.60 -16.52
C ALA A 48 8.84 15.47 -16.72
N TRP A 49 9.28 14.20 -16.76
CA TRP A 49 8.41 13.04 -16.86
C TRP A 49 7.41 12.94 -15.69
N ALA A 50 7.88 13.11 -14.45
CA ALA A 50 7.03 13.04 -13.26
C ALA A 50 5.96 14.13 -13.27
N TYR A 51 6.32 15.35 -13.66
CA TYR A 51 5.44 16.53 -13.66
C TYR A 51 4.61 16.73 -14.93
N ARG A 52 4.66 15.81 -15.91
CA ARG A 52 3.79 15.91 -17.10
C ARG A 52 2.32 16.03 -16.69
N PRO A 53 1.59 17.05 -17.18
CA PRO A 53 0.17 17.20 -16.94
C PRO A 53 -0.62 15.94 -17.35
N GLY A 54 -1.72 15.68 -16.65
CA GLY A 54 -2.66 14.60 -16.97
C GLY A 54 -3.21 13.87 -15.73
N GLY A 55 -4.43 13.37 -15.84
CA GLY A 55 -5.17 12.72 -14.73
C GLY A 55 -4.56 11.43 -14.17
N TYR A 56 -3.47 10.93 -14.77
CA TYR A 56 -2.87 9.63 -14.44
C TYR A 56 -1.50 9.73 -13.75
N ARG A 57 -1.13 10.90 -13.20
CA ARG A 57 0.19 11.09 -12.56
C ARG A 57 0.46 10.09 -11.44
N ALA A 58 -0.51 9.88 -10.54
CA ALA A 58 -0.33 8.97 -9.41
C ALA A 58 -0.10 7.51 -9.88
N ALA A 59 -0.89 7.04 -10.84
CA ALA A 59 -0.73 5.70 -11.42
C ALA A 59 0.65 5.52 -12.08
N ARG A 60 1.08 6.48 -12.91
CA ARG A 60 2.40 6.43 -13.57
C ARG A 60 3.55 6.34 -12.57
N VAL A 61 3.52 7.15 -11.51
CA VAL A 61 4.55 7.10 -10.47
C VAL A 61 4.49 5.78 -9.71
N ALA A 62 3.30 5.27 -9.42
CA ALA A 62 3.11 3.99 -8.73
C ALA A 62 3.70 2.80 -9.52
N GLU A 63 3.67 2.83 -10.85
CA GLU A 63 4.28 1.78 -11.68
C GLU A 63 5.80 1.62 -11.47
N LEU A 64 6.47 2.65 -10.97
CA LEU A 64 7.91 2.62 -10.69
C LEU A 64 8.25 1.74 -9.49
N ALA A 65 7.30 1.43 -8.61
CA ALA A 65 7.52 0.56 -7.46
C ALA A 65 8.06 -0.82 -7.86
N ARG A 66 7.67 -1.35 -9.02
CA ARG A 66 8.22 -2.60 -9.56
C ARG A 66 9.73 -2.53 -9.76
N THR A 67 10.22 -1.42 -10.33
CA THR A 67 11.66 -1.19 -10.51
C THR A 67 12.39 -1.11 -9.18
N VAL A 68 11.75 -0.54 -8.13
CA VAL A 68 12.33 -0.51 -6.78
C VAL A 68 12.50 -1.92 -6.24
N VAL A 69 11.47 -2.77 -6.35
CA VAL A 69 11.54 -4.17 -5.93
C VAL A 69 12.62 -4.93 -6.71
N GLU A 70 12.66 -4.78 -8.03
CA GLU A 70 13.68 -5.40 -8.89
C GLU A 70 15.11 -4.99 -8.49
N CYS A 71 15.34 -3.70 -8.21
CA CYS A 71 16.66 -3.21 -7.79
C CYS A 71 17.05 -3.72 -6.40
N ALA A 72 16.10 -3.76 -5.45
CA ALA A 72 16.36 -4.29 -4.11
C ALA A 72 16.71 -5.78 -4.16
N LEU A 73 15.99 -6.58 -4.97
CA LEU A 73 16.31 -7.99 -5.22
C LEU A 73 17.71 -8.18 -5.84
N ALA A 74 18.18 -7.20 -6.61
CA ALA A 74 19.53 -7.18 -7.18
C ALA A 74 20.60 -6.64 -6.21
N GLY A 75 20.26 -6.36 -4.95
CA GLY A 75 21.19 -5.91 -3.92
C GLY A 75 21.41 -4.39 -3.84
N ASP A 76 20.54 -3.58 -4.45
CA ASP A 76 20.63 -2.13 -4.33
C ASP A 76 20.17 -1.64 -2.94
N ALA A 77 21.13 -1.14 -2.14
CA ALA A 77 20.87 -0.70 -0.76
C ALA A 77 19.90 0.50 -0.66
N VAL A 78 19.88 1.38 -1.67
CA VAL A 78 18.96 2.53 -1.69
C VAL A 78 17.53 2.04 -1.93
N ALA A 79 17.34 1.11 -2.87
CA ALA A 79 16.06 0.48 -3.12
C ALA A 79 15.57 -0.34 -1.91
N GLU A 80 16.46 -1.09 -1.25
CA GLU A 80 16.11 -1.79 0.00
C GLU A 80 15.66 -0.80 1.09
N THR A 81 16.36 0.32 1.24
CA THR A 81 15.98 1.37 2.20
C THR A 81 14.58 1.91 1.91
N ILE A 82 14.24 2.13 0.64
CA ILE A 82 12.90 2.59 0.22
C ILE A 82 11.84 1.55 0.58
N ILE A 83 12.09 0.26 0.31
CA ILE A 83 11.18 -0.83 0.66
C ILE A 83 10.96 -0.90 2.16
N ARG A 84 12.03 -0.92 2.96
CA ARG A 84 11.91 -1.02 4.43
C ARG A 84 11.18 0.18 5.03
N HIS A 85 11.40 1.38 4.49
CA HIS A 85 10.60 2.54 4.88
C HIS A 85 9.11 2.32 4.60
N GLY A 86 8.76 1.90 3.37
CA GLY A 86 7.36 1.69 2.99
C GLY A 86 6.68 0.63 3.84
N VAL A 87 7.37 -0.48 4.07
CA VAL A 87 6.93 -1.56 4.96
C VAL A 87 6.68 -1.07 6.39
N GLY A 88 7.58 -0.26 6.94
CA GLY A 88 7.40 0.30 8.29
C GLY A 88 6.20 1.25 8.39
N GLU A 89 5.96 2.07 7.36
CA GLU A 89 4.76 2.92 7.31
C GLU A 89 3.47 2.09 7.23
N LEU A 90 3.48 1.02 6.44
CA LEU A 90 2.36 0.09 6.34
C LEU A 90 2.09 -0.59 7.68
N ALA A 91 3.12 -1.11 8.35
CA ALA A 91 2.99 -1.77 9.65
C ALA A 91 2.42 -0.81 10.71
N ARG A 92 2.95 0.42 10.80
CA ARG A 92 2.38 1.48 11.67
C ARG A 92 0.92 1.76 11.39
N SER A 93 0.54 1.79 10.12
CA SER A 93 -0.85 2.04 9.69
C SER A 93 -1.76 0.88 10.09
N CYS A 94 -1.30 -0.37 9.93
CA CYS A 94 -2.02 -1.55 10.42
C CYS A 94 -2.16 -1.55 11.95
N THR A 95 -1.10 -1.23 12.68
CA THR A 95 -1.10 -1.14 14.15
C THR A 95 -2.10 -0.08 14.63
N ALA A 96 -2.11 1.10 14.02
CA ALA A 96 -3.07 2.16 14.33
C ALA A 96 -4.52 1.75 14.03
N ALA A 97 -4.74 1.08 12.90
CA ALA A 97 -6.06 0.59 12.52
C ALA A 97 -6.58 -0.49 13.49
N ALA A 98 -5.73 -1.45 13.87
CA ALA A 98 -6.07 -2.49 14.84
C ALA A 98 -6.46 -1.89 16.20
N ALA A 99 -5.67 -0.94 16.70
CA ALA A 99 -5.96 -0.25 17.96
C ALA A 99 -7.29 0.52 17.91
N ALA A 100 -7.60 1.19 16.79
CA ALA A 100 -8.83 1.96 16.64
C ALA A 100 -10.11 1.10 16.70
N VAL A 101 -10.03 -0.19 16.38
CA VAL A 101 -11.16 -1.13 16.45
C VAL A 101 -11.07 -2.10 17.64
N GLY A 102 -10.13 -1.86 18.58
CA GLY A 102 -9.97 -2.68 19.79
C GLY A 102 -9.37 -4.07 19.56
N LEU A 103 -8.64 -4.27 18.46
CA LEU A 103 -7.87 -5.50 18.21
C LEU A 103 -6.49 -5.41 18.88
N GLY A 104 -5.94 -6.57 19.26
CA GLY A 104 -4.58 -6.67 19.85
C GLY A 104 -4.50 -7.35 21.22
N ALA A 105 -5.64 -7.59 21.89
CA ALA A 105 -5.70 -8.35 23.14
C ALA A 105 -5.92 -9.87 22.92
N GLU A 106 -6.45 -10.26 21.76
CA GLU A 106 -6.72 -11.64 21.37
C GLU A 106 -6.23 -11.88 19.94
N PRO A 107 -6.01 -13.14 19.52
CA PRO A 107 -5.62 -13.46 18.14
C PRO A 107 -6.58 -12.89 17.09
N PHE A 108 -6.04 -12.24 16.07
CA PHE A 108 -6.81 -11.65 14.98
C PHE A 108 -6.12 -11.86 13.63
N LYS A 109 -6.83 -11.67 12.52
CA LYS A 109 -6.28 -11.85 11.17
C LYS A 109 -5.97 -10.51 10.52
N VAL A 110 -4.80 -10.42 9.90
CA VAL A 110 -4.43 -9.32 9.00
C VAL A 110 -4.29 -9.91 7.60
N VAL A 111 -5.13 -9.44 6.67
CA VAL A 111 -5.10 -9.88 5.28
C VAL A 111 -4.39 -8.84 4.45
N LEU A 112 -3.26 -9.21 3.86
CA LEU A 112 -2.49 -8.35 2.96
C LEU A 112 -3.07 -8.45 1.55
N ALA A 113 -3.44 -7.31 0.98
CA ALA A 113 -4.04 -7.22 -0.34
C ALA A 113 -3.42 -6.08 -1.16
N GLY A 114 -3.11 -6.37 -2.42
CA GLY A 114 -2.55 -5.41 -3.37
C GLY A 114 -1.40 -5.98 -4.18
N HIS A 115 -1.08 -5.34 -5.30
CA HIS A 115 -0.10 -5.85 -6.26
C HIS A 115 1.32 -6.03 -5.70
N LEU A 116 1.73 -5.22 -4.71
CA LEU A 116 3.02 -5.37 -4.04
C LEU A 116 2.98 -6.38 -2.87
N LEU A 117 1.79 -6.69 -2.37
CA LEU A 117 1.56 -7.49 -1.18
C LEU A 117 1.19 -8.93 -1.55
N GLN A 118 2.03 -9.55 -2.38
CA GLN A 118 1.89 -10.94 -2.82
C GLN A 118 2.80 -11.83 -1.97
N GLU A 119 2.36 -13.07 -1.68
CA GLU A 119 3.07 -14.00 -0.78
C GLU A 119 4.52 -14.31 -1.18
N GLY A 120 4.77 -14.48 -2.49
CA GLY A 120 6.11 -14.69 -3.04
C GLY A 120 6.89 -13.40 -3.33
N GLY A 121 6.32 -12.23 -3.05
CA GLY A 121 6.93 -10.94 -3.36
C GLY A 121 7.75 -10.38 -2.20
N LEU A 122 8.92 -9.81 -2.49
CA LEU A 122 9.81 -9.20 -1.49
C LEU A 122 9.09 -8.22 -0.56
N TYR A 123 8.30 -7.31 -1.13
CA TYR A 123 7.57 -6.30 -0.35
C TYR A 123 6.51 -6.93 0.56
N GLY A 124 5.77 -7.93 0.06
CA GLY A 124 4.77 -8.66 0.83
C GLY A 124 5.37 -9.44 2.01
N GLN A 125 6.52 -10.09 1.79
CA GLN A 125 7.24 -10.80 2.83
C GLN A 125 7.74 -9.87 3.93
N TYR A 126 8.40 -8.77 3.56
CA TYR A 126 8.88 -7.77 4.54
C TYR A 126 7.71 -7.12 5.29
N ALA A 127 6.60 -6.83 4.60
CA ALA A 127 5.39 -6.34 5.24
C ALA A 127 4.86 -7.33 6.28
N ALA A 128 4.77 -8.61 5.93
CA ALA A 128 4.29 -9.64 6.83
C ALA A 128 5.22 -9.82 8.05
N GLU A 129 6.54 -9.77 7.86
CA GLU A 129 7.52 -9.80 8.96
C GLU A 129 7.36 -8.60 9.89
N SER A 130 7.29 -7.38 9.34
CA SER A 130 7.15 -6.15 10.12
C SER A 130 5.85 -6.12 10.92
N ILE A 131 4.74 -6.55 10.31
CA ILE A 131 3.43 -6.63 10.96
C ILE A 131 3.43 -7.65 12.10
N ARG A 132 4.04 -8.83 11.92
CA ARG A 132 4.16 -9.83 12.99
C ARG A 132 5.03 -9.33 14.15
N ALA A 133 6.08 -8.57 13.86
CA ALA A 133 6.94 -7.99 14.88
C ALA A 133 6.21 -6.91 15.70
N GLU A 134 5.40 -6.06 15.07
CA GLU A 134 4.65 -5.00 15.75
C GLU A 134 3.38 -5.50 16.43
N MET A 135 2.75 -6.56 15.90
CA MET A 135 1.49 -7.12 16.39
C MET A 135 1.62 -8.64 16.59
N PRO A 136 2.12 -9.11 17.75
CA PRO A 136 2.37 -10.53 18.00
C PRO A 136 1.13 -11.45 17.90
N TYR A 137 -0.07 -10.91 18.13
CA TYR A 137 -1.33 -11.64 18.01
C TYR A 137 -1.92 -11.64 16.59
N ALA A 138 -1.26 -10.98 15.63
CA ALA A 138 -1.72 -10.92 14.24
C ALA A 138 -1.33 -12.18 13.46
N GLY A 139 -2.33 -12.97 13.05
CA GLY A 139 -2.20 -13.96 12.00
C GLY A 139 -2.18 -13.29 10.63
N VAL A 140 -0.98 -13.06 10.08
CA VAL A 140 -0.81 -12.42 8.77
C VAL A 140 -0.97 -13.44 7.64
N THR A 141 -1.92 -13.18 6.74
CA THR A 141 -2.20 -13.99 5.55
C THR A 141 -2.25 -13.11 4.30
N PHE A 142 -1.89 -13.66 3.15
CA PHE A 142 -2.05 -12.98 1.87
C PHE A 142 -3.45 -13.27 1.30
N LEU A 143 -4.01 -12.30 0.60
CA LEU A 143 -5.27 -12.50 -0.10
C LEU A 143 -5.08 -13.55 -1.22
N SER A 144 -5.63 -14.74 -1.01
CA SER A 144 -5.51 -15.89 -1.91
C SER A 144 -6.61 -16.00 -2.97
N GLU A 145 -7.61 -15.09 -2.97
CA GLU A 145 -8.77 -15.09 -3.87
C GLU A 145 -9.10 -13.66 -4.34
N GLU A 146 -9.58 -13.52 -5.58
CA GLU A 146 -9.80 -12.26 -6.30
C GLU A 146 -10.54 -11.20 -5.44
N PRO A 147 -10.09 -9.93 -5.40
CA PRO A 147 -10.70 -8.85 -4.59
C PRO A 147 -12.22 -8.70 -4.75
N ALA A 148 -12.77 -9.17 -5.86
CA ALA A 148 -14.20 -9.24 -6.15
C ALA A 148 -14.99 -10.07 -5.14
N MET A 149 -14.41 -11.13 -4.57
CA MET A 149 -15.09 -11.99 -3.60
C MET A 149 -15.32 -11.27 -2.26
N GLY A 150 -14.38 -10.42 -1.85
CA GLY A 150 -14.51 -9.61 -0.64
C GLY A 150 -15.63 -8.56 -0.75
N ALA A 151 -15.71 -7.88 -1.89
CA ALA A 151 -16.81 -6.96 -2.19
C ALA A 151 -18.15 -7.71 -2.30
N ALA A 152 -18.17 -8.89 -2.93
CA ALA A 152 -19.36 -9.73 -3.04
C ALA A 152 -19.85 -10.24 -1.67
N LEU A 153 -18.95 -10.60 -0.76
CA LEU A 153 -19.28 -11.03 0.60
C LEU A 153 -19.75 -9.85 1.47
N LEU A 154 -19.16 -8.66 1.32
CA LEU A 154 -19.65 -7.42 1.95
C LEU A 154 -21.04 -7.05 1.44
N ALA A 155 -21.25 -7.08 0.13
CA ALA A 155 -22.56 -6.85 -0.49
C ALA A 155 -23.59 -7.89 -0.02
N ARG A 156 -23.20 -9.16 0.10
CA ARG A 156 -24.08 -10.22 0.62
C ARG A 156 -24.41 -10.01 2.09
N ARG A 157 -23.45 -9.62 2.93
CA ARG A 157 -23.71 -9.31 4.35
C ARG A 157 -24.65 -8.12 4.52
N LEU A 158 -24.48 -7.08 3.71
CA LEU A 158 -25.39 -5.92 3.68
C LEU A 158 -26.78 -6.30 3.12
N ALA A 159 -26.85 -7.22 2.17
CA ALA A 159 -28.12 -7.72 1.64
C ALA A 159 -28.85 -8.68 2.60
N THR A 160 -28.13 -9.41 3.45
CA THR A 160 -28.71 -10.30 4.48
C THR A 160 -29.02 -9.60 5.80
N ALA A 161 -28.52 -8.37 6.02
CA ALA A 161 -28.95 -7.53 7.12
C ALA A 161 -30.38 -7.05 6.81
N GLN A 162 -31.40 -7.68 7.41
CA GLN A 162 -32.77 -7.27 7.18
C GLN A 162 -32.98 -5.79 7.55
N PRO A 163 -33.75 -5.01 6.78
CA PRO A 163 -34.17 -3.68 7.17
C PRO A 163 -34.93 -3.78 8.50
N ARG A 164 -34.51 -3.02 9.52
CA ARG A 164 -35.36 -2.81 10.71
C ARG A 164 -36.61 -2.10 10.25
N GLU A 165 -37.75 -2.78 10.31
CA GLU A 165 -39.06 -2.18 10.05
C GLU A 165 -39.28 -1.02 11.03
N PRO A 166 -39.66 0.18 10.57
CA PRO A 166 -39.90 1.30 11.46
C PRO A 166 -41.07 0.98 12.39
N ALA A 167 -40.90 1.30 13.69
CA ALA A 167 -41.93 1.07 14.70
C ALA A 167 -43.25 1.74 14.30
N PRO A 168 -44.41 1.08 14.49
CA PRO A 168 -45.69 1.65 14.12
C PRO A 168 -45.96 2.95 14.90
N PRO A 169 -46.60 3.95 14.28
CA PRO A 169 -46.88 5.22 14.93
C PRO A 169 -47.81 5.01 16.14
N PRO A 170 -47.64 5.81 17.22
CA PRO A 170 -48.48 5.69 18.41
C PRO A 170 -49.95 5.94 18.06
N LYS A 171 -50.83 5.07 18.55
CA LYS A 171 -52.29 5.21 18.39
C LYS A 171 -52.75 6.50 19.07
N ARG A 172 -53.44 7.37 18.34
CA ARG A 172 -54.09 8.57 18.90
C ARG A 172 -55.14 8.14 19.95
N PRO A 173 -55.22 8.81 21.10
CA PRO A 173 -56.32 8.59 22.04
C PRO A 173 -57.65 9.04 21.42
N ALA A 174 -58.71 8.28 21.71
CA ALA A 174 -60.07 8.57 21.27
C ALA A 174 -60.60 9.85 21.95
N PRO A 175 -61.41 10.68 21.25
CA PRO A 175 -62.04 11.84 21.85
C PRO A 175 -63.16 11.43 22.82
N SER A 176 -63.23 12.16 23.93
CA SER A 176 -64.26 12.08 24.99
C SER A 176 -65.64 12.51 24.51
#